data_AF-A0A259LJG7-F1
#
_entry.id   AF-A0A259LJG7-F1
#
_cell.length_a   1.000
_cell.length_b   1.000
_cell.length_c   1.000
_cell.angle_alpha   90.00
_cell.angle_beta   90.00
_cell.angle_gamma   90.00
#
_symmetry.space_group_name_H-M   'P 1'
#
loop_
_entity.id
_entity.type
_entity.pdbx_description
1 polymer ?
#
loop_
_entity_poly.entity_id
_entity_poly.type
_entity_poly.pdbx_seq_one_letter_code
_entity_poly.pdbx_strand_id
1 'polypeptide(L)' 'MTAPAKVAIDLGTRAGGGTAVLDLEELLATRLLVQGNSGSGKSHLLRRLLEQSAPWVQQAVID' A
#
# COMPACT_ATOMS: atom_id res chain seq x y z
N MET A 1 -25.69 4.14 -10.51
CA MET A 1 -24.49 4.97 -10.36
C MET A 1 -23.41 4.09 -9.77
N THR A 2 -22.47 3.61 -10.58
CA THR A 2 -21.38 2.74 -10.14
C THR A 2 -20.32 3.64 -9.48
N ALA A 3 -19.89 3.34 -8.26
CA ALA A 3 -18.78 4.05 -7.63
C ALA A 3 -17.55 4.01 -8.56
N PRO A 4 -16.74 5.08 -8.63
CA PRO A 4 -15.51 5.05 -9.42
C PRO A 4 -14.65 3.87 -8.95
N ALA A 5 -14.04 3.16 -9.91
CA ALA A 5 -13.16 2.05 -9.60
C ALA A 5 -11.97 2.57 -8.79
N LYS A 6 -11.95 2.23 -7.50
CA LYS A 6 -10.91 2.64 -6.57
C LYS A 6 -9.58 2.00 -6.92
N VAL A 7 -8.49 2.76 -6.81
CA VAL A 7 -7.14 2.23 -7.03
C VAL A 7 -6.73 1.38 -5.83
N ALA A 8 -6.43 0.10 -6.05
CA ALA A 8 -6.04 -0.84 -5.01
C ALA A 8 -4.57 -1.24 -5.14
N ILE A 9 -3.85 -1.21 -4.02
CA ILE A 9 -2.48 -1.71 -3.90
C ILE A 9 -2.52 -3.14 -3.37
N ASP A 10 -1.90 -4.08 -4.09
CA ASP A 10 -1.71 -5.45 -3.61
C ASP A 10 -0.56 -5.49 -2.58
N LEU A 11 -0.87 -5.87 -1.34
CA LEU A 11 0.06 -6.04 -0.23
C LEU A 11 0.58 -7.49 -0.07
N GLY A 12 0.01 -8.45 -0.79
CA GLY A 12 0.36 -9.87 -0.73
C GLY A 12 -0.84 -10.75 -0.39
N THR A 13 -0.60 -11.85 0.32
CA THR A 13 -1.63 -12.87 0.61
C THR A 13 -2.03 -12.84 2.07
N ARG A 14 -3.33 -12.80 2.35
CA ARG A 14 -3.89 -12.95 3.70
C ARG A 14 -3.72 -14.41 4.17
N ALA A 15 -3.77 -14.63 5.48
CA ALA A 15 -3.68 -15.97 6.06
C ALA A 15 -4.71 -16.99 5.50
N GLY A 16 -5.87 -16.50 5.01
CA GLY A 16 -6.91 -17.32 4.37
C GLY A 16 -6.77 -17.52 2.85
N GLY A 17 -5.64 -17.14 2.24
CA GLY A 17 -5.35 -17.37 0.82
C GLY A 17 -5.89 -16.31 -0.16
N GLY A 18 -6.63 -15.31 0.31
CA GLY A 18 -7.08 -14.18 -0.52
C GLY A 18 -6.07 -13.04 -0.59
N THR A 19 -6.19 -12.18 -1.59
CA THR A 19 -5.31 -10.99 -1.76
C THR A 19 -5.55 -9.98 -0.63
N ALA A 20 -4.46 -9.52 -0.03
CA ALA A 20 -4.45 -8.38 0.88
C ALA A 20 -4.36 -7.10 0.06
N VAL A 21 -5.44 -6.34 -0.01
CA VAL A 21 -5.50 -5.08 -0.75
C VAL A 21 -5.55 -3.88 0.19
N LEU A 22 -4.98 -2.77 -0.24
CA LEU A 22 -5.05 -1.46 0.39
C LEU A 22 -5.62 -0.43 -0.59
N ASP A 23 -6.62 0.32 -0.15
CA ASP A 23 -7.25 1.38 -0.93
C ASP A 23 -6.36 2.63 -0.94
N LEU A 24 -5.94 3.06 -2.14
CA LEU A 24 -5.05 4.21 -2.28
C LEU A 24 -5.73 5.52 -1.88
N GLU A 25 -7.02 5.69 -2.17
CA GLU A 25 -7.74 6.91 -1.80
C GLU A 25 -7.89 7.01 -0.27
N GLU A 26 -8.15 5.89 0.39
CA GLU A 26 -8.18 5.82 1.86
C GLU A 26 -6.80 6.11 2.46
N LEU A 27 -5.72 5.59 1.86
CA LEU A 27 -4.35 5.88 2.30
C LEU A 27 -4.03 7.38 2.19
N LEU A 28 -4.40 8.04 1.09
CA LEU A 28 -4.16 9.48 0.88
C LEU A 28 -5.00 10.37 1.81
N ALA A 29 -6.19 9.91 2.20
CA ALA A 29 -7.03 10.59 3.18
C ALA A 29 -6.55 10.42 4.62
N THR A 30 -5.65 9.46 4.88
CA THR A 30 -5.24 9.05 6.23
C THR A 30 -3.72 8.93 6.35
N ARG A 31 -3.25 8.19 7.36
CA ARG A 31 -1.82 7.92 7.59
C ARG A 31 -1.66 6.45 7.88
N LEU A 32 -0.67 5.83 7.24
CA LEU A 32 -0.27 4.46 7.52
C LEU A 32 0.93 4.44 8.48
N LEU A 33 0.80 3.70 9.57
CA LEU A 33 1.92 3.35 10.43
C LEU A 33 2.41 1.94 10.06
N VAL A 34 3.66 1.82 9.62
CA VAL A 34 4.31 0.52 9.36
C VAL A 34 5.30 0.22 10.49
N GLN A 35 5.08 -0.88 11.22
CA GLN A 35 5.96 -1.33 12.30
C GLN A 35 6.47 -2.74 12.06
N GLY A 36 7.65 -3.03 12.61
CA GLY A 36 8.31 -4.32 12.50
C GLY A 36 9.79 -4.19 12.85
N ASN A 37 10.40 -5.28 13.30
CA ASN A 37 11.83 -5.31 13.62
C ASN A 37 12.69 -5.32 12.35
N SER A 38 14.02 -5.26 12.49
CA SER A 38 14.93 -5.52 11.36
C SER A 38 14.64 -6.92 10.79
N GLY A 39 14.66 -7.06 9.46
CA GLY A 39 14.35 -8.32 8.76
C GLY A 39 12.86 -8.65 8.58
N SER A 40 11.93 -7.89 9.19
CA SER A 40 10.48 -8.16 9.08
C SER A 40 9.84 -7.79 7.73
N GLY A 41 10.61 -7.22 6.79
CA GLY A 41 10.11 -6.85 5.47
C GLY A 41 9.53 -5.43 5.34
N LYS A 42 9.72 -4.53 6.32
CA LYS A 42 9.22 -3.13 6.24
C LYS A 42 9.59 -2.42 4.93
N SER A 43 10.87 -2.41 4.56
CA SER A 43 11.32 -1.75 3.32
C SER A 43 10.77 -2.43 2.07
N HIS A 44 10.48 -3.74 2.13
CA HIS A 44 9.84 -4.46 1.03
C HIS A 44 8.38 -4.02 0.86
N LEU A 45 7.62 -3.94 1.96
CA LEU A 45 6.25 -3.42 1.94
C LEU A 45 6.21 -1.97 1.43
N LEU A 46 7.09 -1.09 1.94
CA LEU A 46 7.14 0.31 1.50
C LEU A 46 7.47 0.43 0.01
N ARG A 47 8.44 -0.33 -0.52
CA ARG A 47 8.72 -0.35 -1.97
C ARG A 47 7.51 -0.76 -2.78
N ARG A 48 6.78 -1.79 -2.34
CA ARG A 48 5.55 -2.25 -2.98
C ARG A 48 4.46 -1.15 -3.00
N LEU A 49 4.31 -0.40 -1.91
CA LEU A 49 3.43 0.77 -1.88
C LEU A 49 3.88 1.86 -2.87
N LEU A 50 5.16 2.20 -2.88
CA LEU A 50 5.72 3.26 -3.74
C LEU A 50 5.58 2.90 -5.22
N GLU A 51 5.99 1.70 -5.61
CA GLU A 51 5.92 1.21 -7.00
C GLU A 51 4.48 1.17 -7.52
N GLN A 52 3.55 0.62 -6.73
CA GLN A 52 2.13 0.51 -7.10
C GLN A 52 1.32 1.79 -6.87
N SER A 53 1.89 2.86 -6.33
CA SER A 53 1.21 4.17 -6.29
C SER A 53 1.84 5.19 -7.24
N ALA A 54 2.98 4.86 -7.86
CA ALA A 54 3.76 5.77 -8.71
C ALA A 54 2.99 6.37 -9.90
N PRO A 55 2.09 5.63 -10.60
CA PRO A 55 1.29 6.22 -11.67
C PRO A 55 0.26 7.28 -11.22
N TRP A 56 -0.09 7.30 -9.94
CA TRP A 56 -1.23 8.07 -9.44
C TRP A 56 -0.83 9.23 -8.53
N VAL A 57 0.29 9.11 -7.82
CA VAL A 57 0.68 10.07 -6.78
C VAL A 57 2.17 10.35 -6.85
N GLN A 58 2.53 11.63 -6.79
CA GLN A 58 3.93 12.02 -6.60
C GLN A 58 4.39 11.68 -5.18
N GLN A 59 5.55 11.05 -5.06
CA GLN A 59 6.07 10.56 -3.78
C GLN A 59 7.36 11.30 -3.41
N ALA A 60 7.49 11.61 -2.13
CA ALA A 60 8.75 12.05 -1.52
C ALA A 60 9.18 10.99 -0.50
N VAL A 61 10.38 10.44 -0.69
CA VAL A 61 10.95 9.41 0.21
C VAL A 61 12.05 10.04 1.05
N ILE A 62 11.98 9.83 2.36
CA ILE A 62 12.96 10.29 3.35
C ILE A 62 13.38 9.04 4.13
N ASP A 63 14.68 8.73 4.09
CA ASP A 63 15.31 7.65 4.86
C ASP A 63 16.23 8.27 5.91
#